data_AF-A0A2S9FUB0-F1
#
_entry.id   AF-A0A2S9FUB0-F1
#
_cell.length_a   1.000
_cell.length_b   1.000
_cell.length_c   1.000
_cell.angle_alpha   90.00
_cell.angle_beta   90.00
_cell.angle_gamma   90.00
#
_symmetry.space_group_name_H-M   'P 1'
#
loop_
_entity.id
_entity.type
_entity.pdbx_description
1 polymer ?
#
loop_
_entity_poly.entity_id
_entity_poly.type
_entity_poly.pdbx_seq_one_letter_code
_entity_poly.pdbx_strand_id
1 'polypeptide(L)'
;TVAVLQAFPQIAQYYRRRFRHIMVDEYQDTNHAQYVLVRELVGTETTVDGIAPAELCVVGDADQSIYAFRGATIRNIEDFERDFPNAT
;
A
#
# COMPACT_ATOMS: atom_id res chain seq x y z
N THR A 1 5.85 9.68 8.45
CA THR A 1 6.07 9.33 7.04
C THR A 1 4.84 9.55 6.19
N VAL A 2 3.70 8.90 6.47
CA VAL A 2 2.42 9.12 5.75
C VAL A 2 2.06 10.60 5.64
N ALA A 3 2.06 11.33 6.75
CA ALA A 3 1.74 12.77 6.76
C ALA A 3 2.64 13.60 5.83
N VAL A 4 3.90 13.20 5.61
CA VAL A 4 4.81 13.89 4.69
C VAL A 4 4.39 13.66 3.25
N LEU A 5 4.03 12.43 2.89
CA LEU A 5 3.56 12.11 1.53
C LEU A 5 2.25 12.83 1.21
N GLN A 6 1.35 12.94 2.19
CA GLN A 6 0.06 13.62 2.04
C GLN A 6 0.19 15.15 1.99
N ALA A 7 1.04 15.73 2.84
CA ALA A 7 1.25 17.19 2.86
C ALA A 7 2.07 17.70 1.68
N PHE A 8 2.92 16.85 1.09
CA PHE A 8 3.84 17.23 0.02
C PHE A 8 3.73 16.28 -1.19
N PRO A 9 2.73 16.48 -2.07
CA PRO A 9 2.48 15.60 -3.22
C PRO A 9 3.68 15.38 -4.13
N GLN A 10 4.57 16.36 -4.26
CA GLN A 10 5.81 16.26 -5.03
C GLN A 10 6.76 15.19 -4.49
N ILE A 11 6.76 14.94 -3.18
CA ILE A 11 7.56 13.87 -2.55
C ILE A 11 6.94 12.52 -2.88
N ALA A 12 5.61 12.39 -2.81
CA ALA A 12 4.91 11.17 -3.22
C ALA A 12 5.16 10.87 -4.70
N GLN A 13 5.10 11.88 -5.57
CA GLN A 13 5.43 11.74 -6.99
C GLN A 13 6.87 11.27 -7.23
N TYR A 14 7.84 11.81 -6.50
CA TYR A 14 9.23 11.36 -6.58
C TYR A 14 9.34 9.85 -6.31
N TYR A 15 8.67 9.36 -5.25
CA TYR A 15 8.68 7.93 -4.93
C TYR A 15 7.88 7.09 -5.94
N ARG A 16 6.74 7.57 -6.44
CA ARG A 16 5.96 6.90 -7.49
C ARG A 16 6.73 6.77 -8.81
N ARG A 17 7.59 7.73 -9.16
CA ARG A 17 8.52 7.60 -10.31
C ARG A 17 9.57 6.52 -10.06
N ARG A 18 10.08 6.43 -8.83
CA ARG A 18 11.16 5.53 -8.46
C ARG A 18 10.70 4.08 -8.27
N PHE A 19 9.56 3.88 -7.63
CA PHE A 19 9.02 2.57 -7.25
C PHE A 19 7.81 2.24 -8.13
N ARG A 20 8.08 1.71 -9.32
CA ARG A 20 7.05 1.31 -10.30
C ARG A 20 6.42 -0.04 -9.98
N HIS A 21 7.13 -0.88 -9.24
CA HIS A 21 6.68 -2.19 -8.80
C HIS A 21 6.99 -2.31 -7.31
N ILE A 22 5.97 -2.61 -6.51
CA ILE A 22 6.04 -2.68 -5.05
C ILE A 22 5.62 -4.08 -4.64
N MET A 23 6.47 -4.76 -3.86
CA MET A 23 6.16 -6.05 -3.26
C MET A 23 6.08 -5.88 -1.74
N VAL A 24 4.98 -6.32 -1.14
CA VAL A 24 4.81 -6.33 0.33
C VAL A 24 4.60 -7.76 0.78
N ASP A 25 5.54 -8.27 1.55
CA ASP A 25 5.47 -9.59 2.18
C ASP A 25 4.80 -9.50 3.56
N GLU A 26 4.32 -10.63 4.08
CA GLU A 26 3.62 -10.75 5.36
C GLU A 26 2.47 -9.73 5.55
N TYR A 27 1.66 -9.57 4.50
CA TYR A 27 0.65 -8.51 4.43
C TYR A 27 -0.43 -8.61 5.54
N GLN A 28 -0.69 -9.83 6.03
CA GLN A 28 -1.62 -10.10 7.13
C GLN A 28 -1.24 -9.41 8.45
N ASP A 29 0.05 -9.06 8.63
CA ASP A 29 0.56 -8.45 9.85
C ASP A 29 0.72 -6.92 9.74
N THR A 30 0.22 -6.33 8.65
CA THR A 30 0.27 -4.88 8.45
C THR A 30 -0.74 -4.14 9.34
N ASN A 31 -0.33 -3.00 9.87
CA ASN A 31 -1.20 -2.06 10.59
C ASN A 31 -1.73 -0.96 9.67
N HIS A 32 -2.67 -0.16 10.18
CA HIS A 32 -3.30 0.91 9.40
C HIS A 32 -2.30 1.92 8.82
N ALA A 33 -1.27 2.32 9.56
CA ALA A 33 -0.28 3.27 9.08
C ALA A 33 0.57 2.70 7.94
N GLN A 34 0.90 1.40 8.00
CA GLN A 34 1.61 0.68 6.92
C GLN A 34 0.74 0.55 5.67
N TYR A 35 -0.54 0.19 5.84
CA TYR A 35 -1.50 0.16 4.74
C TYR A 35 -1.59 1.52 4.02
N VAL A 36 -1.77 2.61 4.78
CA VAL A 36 -1.87 3.96 4.19
C VAL A 36 -0.55 4.33 3.50
N LEU A 37 0.60 3.99 4.08
CA LEU A 37 1.90 4.23 3.44
C LEU A 37 2.01 3.52 2.07
N VAL A 38 1.67 2.24 2.01
CA VAL A 38 1.68 1.47 0.75
C VAL A 38 0.74 2.11 -0.26
N ARG A 39 -0.48 2.45 0.14
CA ARG A 39 -1.45 3.12 -0.72
C ARG A 39 -0.96 4.46 -1.27
N GLU A 40 -0.30 5.28 -0.44
CA GLU A 40 0.30 6.55 -0.89
C GLU A 40 1.45 6.32 -1.90
N LEU A 41 2.26 5.29 -1.70
CA LEU A 41 3.36 4.94 -2.60
C LEU A 41 2.88 4.38 -3.93
N VAL A 42 1.80 3.59 -3.93
CA VAL A 42 1.20 3.03 -5.15
C VAL A 42 0.48 4.12 -5.95
N GLY A 43 -0.30 4.96 -5.27
CA GLY A 43 -1.18 5.92 -5.90
C GLY A 43 -2.41 5.26 -6.53
N THR A 44 -3.51 5.98 -6.63
CA THR A 44 -4.78 5.44 -7.18
C THR A 44 -5.11 5.97 -8.56
N GLU A 45 -4.47 7.06 -8.98
CA GLU A 45 -4.76 7.76 -10.22
C GLU A 45 -3.47 8.20 -10.90
N THR A 46 -3.55 8.39 -12.22
CA THR A 46 -2.46 8.98 -13.00
C THR A 46 -2.24 10.42 -12.54
N THR A 47 -1.00 10.76 -12.20
CA THR A 47 -0.68 12.13 -11.75
C THR A 47 -0.77 13.14 -12.89
N VAL A 48 -0.82 14.43 -12.55
CA VAL A 48 -0.78 15.54 -13.53
C VAL A 48 0.40 15.48 -14.50
N ASP A 49 1.51 14.84 -14.09
CA ASP A 49 2.72 14.66 -14.90
C ASP A 49 2.68 13.36 -15.73
N GLY A 50 1.53 12.69 -15.84
CA GLY A 50 1.36 11.47 -16.63
C GLY A 50 1.91 10.20 -15.96
N ILE A 51 2.19 10.22 -14.66
CA ILE A 51 2.70 9.04 -13.95
C ILE A 51 1.52 8.15 -13.56
N ALA A 52 1.36 7.02 -14.23
CA ALA A 52 0.37 6.02 -13.84
C ALA A 52 0.66 5.43 -12.45
N PRO A 53 -0.34 4.89 -11.73
CA PRO A 53 -0.14 4.12 -10.50
C PRO A 53 0.95 3.05 -10.61
N ALA A 54 1.61 2.73 -9.50
CA ALA A 54 2.55 1.62 -9.42
C ALA A 54 1.81 0.27 -9.43
N GLU A 55 2.52 -0.79 -9.83
CA GLU A 55 2.05 -2.15 -9.66
C GLU A 55 2.31 -2.60 -8.22
N LEU A 56 1.31 -3.23 -7.59
CA LEU A 56 1.39 -3.75 -6.23
C LEU A 56 1.21 -5.26 -6.25
N CYS A 57 2.18 -5.97 -5.68
CA CYS A 57 2.09 -7.39 -5.33
C CYS A 57 2.12 -7.50 -3.81
N VAL A 58 1.13 -8.17 -3.23
CA VAL A 58 1.12 -8.50 -1.81
C VAL A 58 1.13 -10.01 -1.62
N VAL A 59 1.86 -10.47 -0.62
CA VAL A 59 1.93 -11.87 -0.23
C VAL A 59 1.63 -11.95 1.26
N GLY A 60 0.84 -12.95 1.66
CA GLY A 60 0.54 -13.20 3.05
C GLY A 60 -0.36 -14.41 3.25
N ASP A 61 -0.46 -14.84 4.50
CA ASP A 61 -1.29 -15.97 4.93
C ASP A 61 -2.16 -15.53 6.10
N ALA A 62 -3.49 -15.54 5.91
CA ALA A 62 -4.45 -15.11 6.91
C ALA A 62 -4.36 -15.94 8.21
N ASP A 63 -4.07 -17.24 8.10
CA ASP A 63 -3.97 -18.15 9.25
C ASP A 63 -2.70 -17.92 10.08
N GLN A 64 -1.77 -17.10 9.59
CA GLN A 64 -0.52 -16.74 10.28
C GLN A 64 -0.54 -15.32 10.87
N SER A 65 -1.69 -14.64 10.90
CA SER A 65 -1.80 -13.32 11.52
C SER A 65 -1.67 -13.39 13.06
N ILE A 66 -0.45 -13.23 13.57
CA ILE A 66 -0.15 -13.32 15.02
C ILE A 66 0.19 -11.96 15.66
N TYR A 67 0.32 -10.89 14.87
CA TYR A 67 0.70 -9.57 15.38
C TYR A 67 -0.48 -8.63 15.73
N ALA A 68 -1.68 -9.18 15.93
CA ALA A 68 -2.87 -8.39 16.32
C ALA A 68 -2.61 -7.50 17.56
N PHE A 69 -1.81 -7.98 18.53
CA PHE A 69 -1.43 -7.22 19.73
C PHE A 69 -0.61 -5.94 19.45
N ARG A 70 -0.05 -5.78 18.24
CA ARG A 70 0.67 -4.57 17.78
C ARG A 70 -0.17 -3.73 16.81
N GLY A 71 -1.46 -4.01 16.68
CA GLY A 71 -2.37 -3.28 15.80
C GLY A 71 -2.33 -3.74 14.34
N ALA A 72 -1.76 -4.91 14.06
CA ALA A 72 -1.99 -5.58 12.78
C ALA A 72 -3.48 -5.86 12.61
N THR A 73 -3.97 -5.74 11.38
CA THR A 73 -5.38 -6.02 11.08
C THR A 73 -5.46 -6.96 9.89
N ILE A 74 -5.93 -8.18 10.13
CA ILE A 74 -6.16 -9.22 9.11
C ILE A 74 -7.06 -8.73 7.97
N ARG A 75 -7.95 -7.76 8.24
CA ARG A 75 -8.79 -7.13 7.22
C ARG A 75 -8.01 -6.53 6.06
N ASN A 76 -6.76 -6.11 6.26
CA ASN A 76 -5.95 -5.58 5.16
C ASN A 76 -5.77 -6.62 4.06
N ILE A 77 -5.53 -7.89 4.41
CA ILE A 77 -5.40 -8.97 3.43
C ILE A 77 -6.77 -9.47 2.95
N GLU A 78 -7.76 -9.58 3.84
CA GLU A 78 -9.11 -10.04 3.48
C GLU A 78 -9.85 -9.07 2.54
N ASP A 79 -9.64 -7.76 2.73
CA ASP A 79 -10.32 -6.72 1.94
C ASP A 79 -9.47 -6.22 0.77
N PHE A 80 -8.33 -6.85 0.48
CA PHE A 80 -7.38 -6.37 -0.53
C PHE A 80 -8.02 -6.19 -1.90
N GLU A 81 -8.82 -7.16 -2.36
CA GLU A 81 -9.51 -7.11 -3.65
C GLU A 81 -10.56 -5.98 -3.71
N ARG A 82 -11.16 -5.63 -2.57
CA ARG A 82 -12.10 -4.50 -2.50
C ARG A 82 -11.38 -3.17 -2.65
N ASP A 83 -10.20 -3.05 -2.06
CA ASP A 83 -9.41 -1.82 -2.06
C ASP A 83 -8.59 -1.66 -3.36
N PHE A 84 -8.25 -2.78 -4.01
CA PHE A 84 -7.57 -2.85 -5.30
C PHE A 84 -8.40 -3.69 -6.29
N PRO A 85 -9.49 -3.16 -6.88
CA PRO A 85 -10.41 -3.93 -7.73
C PRO A 85 -9.79 -4.51 -9.01
N ASN A 86 -8.60 -4.03 -9.39
CA ASN A 86 -7.86 -4.53 -10.55
C ASN A 86 -6.81 -5.59 -10.16
N ALA A 87 -6.72 -5.97 -8.88
CA ALA A 87 -5.93 -7.11 -8.45
C ALA A 87 -6.48 -8.40 -9.07
N THR A 88 -5.59 -9.35 -9.38
CA THR A 88 -5.91 -10.59 -10.09
C THR A 88 -5.53 -11.81 -9.27
#